data_AF-A0A073J705-F1
#
_entry.id   AF-A0A073J705-F1
#
_cell.length_a   1.000
_cell.length_b   1.000
_cell.length_c   1.000
_cell.angle_alpha   90.00
_cell.angle_beta   90.00
_cell.angle_gamma   90.00
#
_symmetry.space_group_name_H-M   'P 1'
#
loop_
_entity.id
_entity.type
_entity.pdbx_description
1 polymer ?
#
loop_
_entity_poly.entity_id
_entity_poly.type
_entity_poly.pdbx_seq_one_letter_code
_entity_poly.pdbx_strand_id
1 'polypeptide(L)'
;MRGWSVSITIQEAGRTVLSEQGLPLPARLIRDGDSGAVALIDGAGVAHPLAQNRFDVSRQHMTLSAEADGTLLIADQSTNGVFVSQQNTARLIGKGNTMAIPAQLQVMLDTVGFDIRVQSQPPRAPRANSNLHAEVRLAGKLHRVALDRTPLVVAGGALAGGYSYDRHGDLNGILAALGSRVALVIAPDHSGHMHAVATTGLAAQLNRRQIGQNQPEPVAHGVLLTFEGGHLHLIRAGADRQLACVNDTCLMLNDYKPGQNCVYCGTRLGDAHTRFIG
;
A
#
# COMPACT_ATOMS: atom_id res chain seq x y z
N MET A 1 16.43 -0.76 7.62
CA MET A 1 15.64 0.02 6.65
C MET A 1 15.12 -0.93 5.58
N ARG A 2 13.85 -1.35 5.62
CA ARG A 2 13.29 -2.26 4.60
C ARG A 2 11.97 -1.67 4.10
N GLY A 3 11.85 -1.48 2.79
CA GLY A 3 10.55 -1.33 2.12
C GLY A 3 10.45 -0.24 1.06
N TRP A 4 11.15 0.88 1.20
CA TRP A 4 11.04 2.00 0.24
C TRP A 4 11.49 1.59 -1.17
N SER A 5 10.76 2.09 -2.16
CA SER A 5 11.10 1.92 -3.56
C SER A 5 11.05 3.28 -4.27
N VAL A 6 11.56 3.33 -5.50
CA VAL A 6 11.41 4.49 -6.38
C VAL A 6 10.69 4.08 -7.64
N SER A 7 9.75 4.90 -8.11
CA SER A 7 9.38 4.85 -9.53
C SER A 7 10.49 5.54 -10.30
N ILE A 8 11.10 4.83 -11.25
CA ILE A 8 12.21 5.35 -12.05
C ILE A 8 12.00 5.08 -13.53
N THR A 9 12.28 6.09 -14.36
CA THR A 9 12.39 5.97 -15.82
C THR A 9 13.71 6.62 -16.25
N ILE A 10 14.43 5.99 -17.17
CA ILE A 10 15.72 6.51 -17.66
C ILE A 10 15.68 6.64 -19.18
N GLN A 11 16.07 7.81 -19.67
CA GLN A 11 16.27 8.08 -21.08
C GLN A 11 17.73 8.46 -21.35
N GLU A 12 18.21 8.09 -22.53
CA GLU A 12 19.53 8.47 -23.05
C GLU A 12 19.28 9.06 -24.44
N ALA A 13 19.66 10.33 -24.65
CA ALA A 13 19.41 11.06 -25.90
C ALA A 13 17.94 10.94 -26.38
N GLY A 14 16.99 11.03 -25.45
CA GLY A 14 15.55 10.90 -25.72
C GLY A 14 15.03 9.48 -25.94
N ARG A 15 15.90 8.46 -25.97
CA ARG A 15 15.49 7.04 -26.06
C ARG A 15 15.34 6.46 -24.66
N THR A 16 14.20 5.84 -24.37
CA THR A 16 14.00 5.10 -23.12
C THR A 16 14.94 3.89 -23.05
N VAL A 17 15.84 3.89 -22.08
CA VAL A 17 16.76 2.76 -21.77
C VAL A 17 16.30 1.97 -20.54
N LEU A 18 15.48 2.58 -19.69
CA LEU A 18 14.76 1.90 -18.61
C LEU A 18 13.32 2.40 -18.58
N SER A 19 12.36 1.53 -18.89
CA SER A 19 10.93 1.84 -18.76
C SER A 19 10.55 2.04 -17.29
N GLU A 20 9.45 2.77 -17.05
CA GLU A 20 8.96 3.02 -15.70
C GLU A 20 8.79 1.71 -14.91
N GLN A 21 9.50 1.61 -13.79
CA GLN A 21 9.36 0.49 -12.85
C GLN A 21 9.69 0.90 -11.42
N GLY A 22 9.11 0.17 -10.47
CA GLY A 22 9.40 0.31 -9.04
C GLY A 22 10.68 -0.44 -8.66
N LEU A 23 11.72 0.28 -8.22
CA LEU A 23 12.98 -0.32 -7.79
C LEU A 23 13.19 -0.22 -6.28
N PRO A 24 13.61 -1.32 -5.62
CA PRO A 24 14.00 -1.26 -4.21
C PRO A 24 15.16 -0.28 -4.00
N LEU A 25 15.12 0.46 -2.89
CA LEU A 25 16.23 1.30 -2.44
C LEU A 25 17.17 0.54 -1.48
N PRO A 26 18.47 0.91 -1.41
CA PRO A 26 19.13 1.98 -2.18
C PRO A 26 19.41 1.55 -3.62
N ALA A 27 19.26 2.48 -4.57
CA ALA A 27 19.61 2.26 -5.98
C ALA A 27 20.88 3.04 -6.34
N ARG A 28 21.77 2.47 -7.17
CA ARG A 28 23.09 3.05 -7.49
C ARG A 28 23.35 3.05 -8.99
N LEU A 29 23.67 4.21 -9.55
CA LEU A 29 24.17 4.31 -10.92
C LEU A 29 25.69 4.08 -10.88
N ILE A 30 26.14 3.03 -11.55
CA ILE A 30 27.55 2.64 -11.57
C ILE A 30 28.01 2.39 -12.99
N ARG A 31 29.34 2.44 -13.15
CA ARG A 31 30.02 1.98 -14.35
C ARG A 31 31.00 0.87 -14.00
N ASP A 32 30.97 -0.22 -14.75
CA ASP A 32 32.01 -1.23 -14.73
C ASP A 32 33.33 -0.69 -15.32
N GLY A 33 34.40 -0.86 -14.56
CA GLY A 33 35.69 -0.21 -14.78
C GLY A 33 36.32 -0.53 -16.13
N ASP A 34 36.22 -1.78 -16.54
CA ASP A 34 36.97 -2.34 -17.65
C ASP A 34 36.17 -2.35 -18.96
N SER A 35 34.86 -2.61 -18.87
CA SER A 35 33.96 -2.62 -20.04
C SER A 35 33.34 -1.26 -20.36
N GLY A 36 33.30 -0.33 -19.38
CA GLY A 36 32.53 0.89 -19.53
C GLY A 36 31.01 0.66 -19.53
N ALA A 37 30.55 -0.55 -19.18
CA ALA A 37 29.13 -0.86 -19.05
C ALA A 37 28.51 -0.07 -17.90
N VAL A 38 27.38 0.58 -18.15
CA VAL A 38 26.64 1.35 -17.14
C VAL A 38 25.39 0.59 -16.76
N ALA A 39 25.17 0.48 -15.46
CA ALA A 39 24.00 -0.17 -14.90
C ALA A 39 23.48 0.62 -13.70
N LEU A 40 22.17 0.52 -13.50
CA LEU A 40 21.55 0.86 -12.24
C LEU A 40 21.44 -0.42 -11.40
N ILE A 41 22.03 -0.44 -10.22
CA ILE A 41 21.93 -1.56 -9.27
C ILE A 41 20.89 -1.21 -8.21
N ASP A 42 19.84 -1.98 -8.09
CA ASP A 42 18.80 -1.75 -7.08
C ASP A 42 19.20 -2.26 -5.68
N GLY A 43 18.33 -2.00 -4.70
CA GLY A 43 18.54 -2.40 -3.29
C GLY A 43 18.51 -3.91 -3.07
N ALA A 44 18.03 -4.70 -4.04
CA ALA A 44 18.12 -6.15 -4.03
C ALA A 44 19.42 -6.68 -4.67
N GLY A 45 20.24 -5.79 -5.22
CA GLY A 45 21.48 -6.14 -5.92
C GLY A 45 21.28 -6.56 -7.37
N VAL A 46 20.08 -6.37 -7.93
CA VAL A 46 19.81 -6.67 -9.34
C VAL A 46 20.35 -5.54 -10.21
N ALA A 47 21.10 -5.91 -11.26
CA ALA A 47 21.63 -4.98 -12.23
C ALA A 47 20.63 -4.75 -13.37
N HIS A 48 20.36 -3.47 -13.67
CA HIS A 48 19.55 -3.01 -14.80
C HIS A 48 20.50 -2.35 -15.80
N PRO A 49 20.95 -3.06 -16.86
CA PRO A 49 21.90 -2.51 -17.84
C PRO A 49 21.28 -1.34 -18.60
N LEU A 50 22.03 -0.24 -18.75
CA LEU A 50 21.53 0.98 -19.40
C LEU A 50 22.28 1.29 -20.70
N ALA A 51 23.61 1.23 -20.66
CA ALA A 51 24.47 1.60 -21.78
C ALA A 51 25.82 0.88 -21.73
N GLN A 52 26.60 0.98 -22.81
CA GLN A 52 27.92 0.37 -22.96
C GLN A 52 28.94 1.44 -23.39
N ASN A 53 30.22 1.22 -23.12
CA ASN A 53 31.32 2.11 -23.52
C ASN A 53 31.19 3.56 -23.00
N ARG A 54 30.55 3.77 -21.85
CA ARG A 54 30.27 5.09 -21.27
C ARG A 54 31.30 5.48 -20.21
N PHE A 55 32.53 5.77 -20.62
CA PHE A 55 33.64 6.09 -19.71
C PHE A 55 33.53 7.46 -19.03
N ASP A 56 32.60 8.28 -19.51
CA ASP A 56 32.16 9.54 -18.92
C ASP A 56 31.37 9.35 -17.62
N VAL A 57 30.87 8.14 -17.35
CA VAL A 57 30.23 7.80 -16.07
C VAL A 57 31.29 7.33 -15.05
N SER A 58 31.35 7.97 -13.88
CA SER A 58 32.19 7.49 -12.77
C SER A 58 31.81 6.08 -12.29
N ARG A 59 32.80 5.31 -11.81
CA ARG A 59 32.60 3.91 -11.34
C ARG A 59 31.51 3.81 -10.26
N GLN A 60 31.46 4.78 -9.36
CA GLN A 60 30.32 5.04 -8.48
C GLN A 60 29.85 6.45 -8.79
N HIS A 61 28.69 6.56 -9.46
CA HIS A 61 28.25 7.83 -10.01
C HIS A 61 27.29 8.53 -9.06
N MET A 62 26.22 7.85 -8.68
CA MET A 62 25.16 8.40 -7.87
C MET A 62 24.51 7.29 -7.04
N THR A 63 24.03 7.65 -5.85
CA THR A 63 23.20 6.79 -5.02
C THR A 63 21.86 7.47 -4.73
N LEU A 64 20.80 6.70 -4.83
CA LEU A 64 19.46 7.02 -4.36
C LEU A 64 19.20 6.21 -3.10
N SER A 65 18.77 6.86 -2.02
CA SER A 65 18.32 6.21 -0.78
C SER A 65 17.10 6.93 -0.22
N ALA A 66 16.41 6.34 0.75
CA ALA A 66 15.28 6.98 1.41
C ALA A 66 15.44 6.93 2.92
N GLU A 67 15.07 8.03 3.57
CA GLU A 67 14.89 8.12 5.01
C GLU A 67 13.60 7.41 5.47
N ALA A 68 13.44 7.25 6.77
CA ALA A 68 12.26 6.58 7.35
C ALA A 68 10.94 7.29 7.01
N ASP A 69 10.98 8.62 6.85
CA ASP A 69 9.85 9.48 6.50
C ASP A 69 9.55 9.53 4.99
N GLY A 70 10.36 8.87 4.16
CA GLY A 70 10.21 8.86 2.71
C GLY A 70 10.96 9.93 1.95
N THR A 71 11.70 10.79 2.65
CA THR A 71 12.60 11.76 2.03
C THR A 71 13.62 11.00 1.17
N LEU A 72 13.63 11.30 -0.13
CA LEU A 72 14.58 10.73 -1.09
C LEU A 72 15.90 11.50 -0.97
N LEU A 73 16.99 10.77 -0.71
CA LEU A 73 18.33 11.30 -0.68
C LEU A 73 19.04 10.94 -1.99
N ILE A 74 19.57 11.95 -2.65
CA ILE A 74 20.35 11.82 -3.88
C ILE A 74 21.78 12.23 -3.56
N ALA A 75 22.70 11.27 -3.57
CA ALA A 75 24.12 11.51 -3.31
C ALA A 75 24.91 11.44 -4.61
N ASP A 76 25.64 12.49 -4.94
CA ASP A 76 26.55 12.53 -6.09
C ASP A 76 27.95 12.07 -5.67
N GLN A 77 28.51 11.10 -6.39
CA GLN A 77 29.87 10.59 -6.22
C GLN A 77 30.72 10.78 -7.48
N SER A 78 30.11 11.35 -8.51
CA SER A 78 30.70 11.51 -9.83
C SER A 78 31.69 12.66 -9.88
N THR A 79 32.48 12.71 -10.96
CA THR A 79 33.32 13.86 -11.28
C THR A 79 32.57 14.95 -12.05
N ASN A 80 31.42 14.63 -12.63
CA ASN A 80 30.72 15.50 -13.59
C ASN A 80 29.47 16.15 -13.00
N GLY A 81 29.07 15.74 -11.79
CA GLY A 81 27.90 16.26 -11.11
C GLY A 81 26.61 15.53 -11.46
N VAL A 82 25.62 15.72 -10.59
CA VAL A 82 24.21 15.36 -10.87
C VAL A 82 23.38 16.63 -10.75
N PHE A 83 22.66 16.98 -11.81
CA PHE A 83 21.73 18.11 -11.79
C PHE A 83 20.34 17.62 -11.40
N VAL A 84 19.72 18.24 -10.40
CA VAL A 84 18.33 17.99 -10.02
C VAL A 84 17.49 19.15 -10.53
N SER A 85 16.53 18.84 -11.38
CA SER A 85 15.54 19.79 -11.88
C SER A 85 14.19 19.58 -11.21
N GLN A 86 13.70 20.63 -10.55
CA GLN A 86 12.39 20.70 -9.92
C GLN A 86 11.72 22.03 -10.30
N GLN A 87 10.51 21.97 -10.87
CA GLN A 87 9.66 23.15 -11.11
C GLN A 87 10.42 24.33 -11.77
N ASN A 88 11.13 24.05 -12.87
CA ASN A 88 11.94 25.01 -13.64
C ASN A 88 13.20 25.55 -12.94
N THR A 89 13.60 24.98 -11.81
CA THR A 89 14.90 25.28 -11.18
C THR A 89 15.80 24.05 -11.27
N ALA A 90 17.02 24.23 -11.80
CA ALA A 90 18.05 23.20 -11.83
C ALA A 90 19.11 23.50 -10.76
N ARG A 91 19.50 22.48 -9.98
CA ARG A 91 20.52 22.58 -8.93
C ARG A 91 21.54 21.48 -9.09
N LEU A 92 22.82 21.84 -9.01
CA LEU A 92 23.92 20.88 -9.05
C LEU A 92 24.13 20.25 -7.66
N ILE A 93 24.06 18.92 -7.57
CA ILE A 93 24.66 18.14 -6.49
C ILE A 93 26.10 17.90 -6.92
N GLY A 94 27.05 18.56 -6.25
CA GLY A 94 28.47 18.34 -6.50
C GLY A 94 28.97 17.09 -5.77
N LYS A 95 30.09 16.53 -6.24
CA LYS A 95 30.73 15.35 -5.68
C LYS A 95 30.82 15.36 -4.15
N GLY A 96 30.38 14.27 -3.52
CA GLY A 96 30.41 14.07 -2.08
C GLY A 96 29.25 14.73 -1.34
N ASN A 97 28.38 15.48 -2.03
CA ASN A 97 27.20 16.09 -1.44
C ASN A 97 25.96 15.22 -1.65
N THR A 98 24.99 15.46 -0.77
CA THR A 98 23.68 14.83 -0.81
C THR A 98 22.60 15.91 -0.85
N MET A 99 21.59 15.72 -1.68
CA MET A 99 20.39 16.54 -1.70
C MET A 99 19.19 15.73 -1.20
N ALA A 100 18.41 16.34 -0.31
CA ALA A 100 17.17 15.78 0.19
C ALA A 100 15.98 16.30 -0.64
N ILE A 101 15.15 15.38 -1.12
CA ILE A 101 13.93 15.64 -1.86
C ILE A 101 12.76 15.12 -1.02
N PRO A 102 11.75 15.96 -0.71
CA PRO A 102 10.58 15.53 0.05
C PRO A 102 9.91 14.29 -0.53
N ALA A 103 9.29 13.49 0.35
CA ALA A 103 8.59 12.28 -0.04
C ALA A 103 7.54 12.55 -1.13
N GLN A 104 7.36 11.59 -2.04
CA GLN A 104 6.37 11.61 -3.13
C GLN A 104 6.54 12.75 -4.16
N LEU A 105 7.55 13.60 -4.04
CA LEU A 105 7.84 14.61 -5.05
C LEU A 105 8.59 13.97 -6.22
N GLN A 106 8.12 14.24 -7.44
CA GLN A 106 8.82 13.83 -8.65
C GLN A 106 9.89 14.85 -9.01
N VAL A 107 11.10 14.37 -9.32
CA VAL A 107 12.20 15.19 -9.83
C VAL A 107 12.84 14.56 -11.06
N MET A 108 13.47 15.39 -11.88
CA MET A 108 14.31 14.95 -12.99
C MET A 108 15.78 15.10 -12.58
N LEU A 109 16.56 14.05 -12.78
CA LEU A 109 18.00 14.08 -12.63
C LEU A 109 18.61 14.07 -14.03
N ASP A 110 19.49 15.02 -14.31
CA ASP A 110 20.31 15.02 -15.51
C ASP A 110 21.76 14.76 -15.08
N THR A 111 22.33 13.70 -15.62
CA THR A 111 23.75 13.44 -15.47
C THR A 111 24.30 12.67 -16.65
N VAL A 112 25.39 13.19 -17.21
CA VAL A 112 26.16 12.56 -18.29
C VAL A 112 25.24 11.96 -19.36
N GLY A 113 24.35 12.77 -19.95
CA GLY A 113 23.47 12.34 -21.04
C GLY A 113 22.36 11.35 -20.67
N PHE A 114 22.14 11.09 -19.37
CA PHE A 114 20.96 10.38 -18.86
C PHE A 114 19.96 11.35 -18.24
N ASP A 115 18.72 11.28 -18.71
CA ASP A 115 17.56 11.90 -18.09
C ASP A 115 16.85 10.86 -17.22
N ILE A 116 16.88 11.04 -15.90
CA ILE A 116 16.35 10.09 -14.93
C ILE A 116 15.17 10.74 -14.20
N ARG A 117 13.96 10.25 -14.44
CA ARG A 117 12.78 10.66 -13.66
C ARG A 117 12.68 9.77 -12.44
N VAL A 118 12.60 10.37 -11.25
CA VAL A 118 12.46 9.62 -9.99
C VAL A 118 11.37 10.20 -9.11
N GLN A 119 10.70 9.32 -8.38
CA GLN A 119 9.77 9.66 -7.31
C GLN A 119 9.86 8.58 -6.23
N SER A 120 10.01 8.97 -4.96
CA SER A 120 9.95 8.00 -3.87
C SER A 120 8.55 7.42 -3.74
N GLN A 121 8.49 6.12 -3.52
CA GLN A 121 7.26 5.36 -3.34
C GLN A 121 7.27 4.76 -1.94
N PRO A 122 6.18 4.91 -1.16
CA PRO A 122 6.09 4.35 0.18
C PRO A 122 6.40 2.85 0.16
N PRO A 123 6.84 2.29 1.30
CA PRO A 123 7.06 0.88 1.43
C PRO A 123 5.87 0.13 0.86
N ARG A 124 6.14 -0.76 -0.10
CA ARG A 124 5.07 -1.64 -0.58
C ARG A 124 4.63 -2.43 0.63
N ALA A 125 3.41 -2.19 1.09
CA ALA A 125 2.90 -2.83 2.30
C ALA A 125 3.20 -4.33 2.17
N PRO A 126 3.76 -4.97 3.21
CA PRO A 126 3.85 -6.43 3.20
C PRO A 126 2.46 -6.95 2.85
N ARG A 127 2.37 -8.03 2.05
CA ARG A 127 1.07 -8.67 1.79
C ARG A 127 0.36 -8.75 3.13
N ALA A 128 -0.75 -8.02 3.28
CA ALA A 128 -1.59 -8.15 4.47
C ALA A 128 -1.80 -9.65 4.62
N ASN A 129 -1.51 -10.18 5.82
CA ASN A 129 -1.53 -11.62 6.08
C ASN A 129 -2.72 -12.22 5.34
N SER A 130 -2.42 -13.03 4.32
CA SER A 130 -3.26 -13.41 3.16
C SER A 130 -4.49 -14.24 3.50
N ASN A 131 -4.91 -14.20 4.75
CA ASN A 131 -5.87 -15.09 5.36
C ASN A 131 -7.02 -14.29 5.95
N LEU A 132 -7.39 -13.10 5.47
CA LEU A 132 -8.63 -12.44 5.88
C LEU A 132 -9.63 -12.43 4.73
N HIS A 133 -10.84 -12.89 5.01
CA HIS A 133 -11.99 -12.77 4.12
C HIS A 133 -13.05 -11.92 4.80
N ALA A 134 -13.68 -11.03 4.04
CA ALA A 134 -14.91 -10.39 4.43
C ALA A 134 -16.09 -11.25 3.98
N GLU A 135 -16.98 -11.56 4.90
CA GLU A 135 -18.30 -12.05 4.60
C GLU A 135 -19.31 -10.93 4.79
N VAL A 136 -19.95 -10.54 3.70
CA VAL A 136 -20.81 -9.36 3.66
C VAL A 136 -22.22 -9.83 3.38
N ARG A 137 -23.16 -9.50 4.26
CA ARG A 137 -24.58 -9.74 4.01
C ARG A 137 -25.26 -8.41 3.67
N LEU A 138 -25.59 -8.25 2.40
CA LEU A 138 -26.24 -7.06 1.84
C LEU A 138 -27.58 -7.44 1.24
N ALA A 139 -28.64 -6.74 1.64
CA ALA A 139 -30.01 -7.02 1.16
C ALA A 139 -30.38 -8.52 1.19
N GLY A 140 -29.92 -9.25 2.21
CA GLY A 140 -30.17 -10.69 2.38
C GLY A 140 -29.26 -11.64 1.58
N LYS A 141 -28.36 -11.14 0.72
CA LYS A 141 -27.40 -11.97 -0.03
C LYS A 141 -26.04 -11.99 0.66
N LEU A 142 -25.43 -13.17 0.70
CA LEU A 142 -24.08 -13.38 1.23
C LEU A 142 -23.04 -13.22 0.11
N HIS A 143 -22.00 -12.44 0.39
CA HIS A 143 -20.84 -12.27 -0.47
C HIS A 143 -19.56 -12.58 0.31
N ARG A 144 -18.67 -13.40 -0.26
CA ARG A 144 -17.33 -13.66 0.32
C ARG A 144 -16.27 -12.96 -0.53
N VAL A 145 -15.48 -12.10 0.11
CA VAL A 145 -14.43 -11.30 -0.56
C VAL A 145 -13.09 -11.53 0.14
N ALA A 146 -12.07 -11.92 -0.62
CA ALA A 146 -10.70 -12.00 -0.09
C ALA A 146 -10.11 -10.59 0.08
N LEU A 147 -9.49 -10.34 1.24
CA LEU A 147 -8.84 -9.07 1.58
C LEU A 147 -7.32 -9.23 1.45
N ASP A 148 -6.86 -9.60 0.25
CA ASP A 148 -5.46 -9.93 -0.05
C ASP A 148 -4.65 -8.77 -0.64
N ARG A 149 -5.35 -7.71 -1.10
CA ARG A 149 -4.86 -6.42 -1.64
C ARG A 149 -5.97 -5.50 -2.14
N THR A 150 -7.20 -5.99 -2.07
CA THR A 150 -8.35 -5.36 -2.68
C THR A 150 -9.18 -4.71 -1.57
N PRO A 151 -9.01 -3.40 -1.28
CA PRO A 151 -9.94 -2.66 -0.44
C PRO A 151 -11.38 -2.99 -0.79
N LEU A 152 -12.12 -3.36 0.24
CA LEU A 152 -13.55 -3.55 0.15
C LEU A 152 -14.22 -2.19 0.30
N VAL A 153 -15.08 -1.85 -0.66
CA VAL A 153 -15.83 -0.60 -0.63
C VAL A 153 -17.31 -0.92 -0.62
N VAL A 154 -18.02 -0.38 0.37
CA VAL A 154 -19.48 -0.44 0.46
C VAL A 154 -20.04 0.94 0.16
N ALA A 155 -20.98 1.04 -0.76
CA ALA A 155 -21.67 2.29 -1.13
C ALA A 155 -23.18 2.03 -1.23
N GLY A 156 -23.99 2.84 -0.52
CA GLY A 156 -25.46 2.77 -0.62
C GLY A 156 -26.05 1.38 -0.35
N GLY A 157 -25.47 0.60 0.58
CA GLY A 157 -25.92 -0.77 0.89
C GLY A 157 -25.53 -1.84 -0.15
N ALA A 158 -24.68 -1.51 -1.12
CA ALA A 158 -24.14 -2.42 -2.12
C ALA A 158 -22.61 -2.53 -2.01
N LEU A 159 -22.05 -3.69 -2.41
CA LEU A 159 -20.61 -3.80 -2.65
C LEU A 159 -20.28 -3.01 -3.92
N ALA A 160 -19.57 -1.90 -3.74
CA ALA A 160 -19.19 -1.00 -4.83
C ALA A 160 -17.99 -1.53 -5.64
N GLY A 161 -17.41 -2.65 -5.20
CA GLY A 161 -16.31 -3.33 -5.86
C GLY A 161 -15.06 -3.42 -4.99
N GLY A 162 -14.09 -4.12 -5.55
CA GLY A 162 -12.75 -4.21 -5.00
C GLY A 162 -11.81 -3.25 -5.72
N TYR A 163 -11.21 -2.29 -5.01
CA TYR A 163 -10.23 -1.36 -5.60
C TYR A 163 -8.83 -1.96 -5.49
N SER A 164 -7.89 -1.65 -6.38
CA SER A 164 -6.51 -2.12 -6.22
C SER A 164 -5.74 -1.13 -5.34
N TYR A 165 -5.26 -1.57 -4.18
CA TYR A 165 -4.44 -0.72 -3.30
C TYR A 165 -3.17 -0.22 -4.02
N ASP A 166 -2.60 -1.06 -4.90
CA ASP A 166 -1.39 -0.75 -5.68
C ASP A 166 -1.56 0.49 -6.60
N ARG A 167 -2.79 0.91 -6.97
CA ARG A 167 -3.03 2.08 -7.82
C ARG A 167 -3.16 3.41 -7.06
N HIS A 168 -3.51 3.37 -5.79
CA HIS A 168 -3.86 4.57 -5.01
C HIS A 168 -2.88 4.85 -3.86
N GLY A 169 -1.93 3.94 -3.61
CA GLY A 169 -0.80 4.14 -2.71
C GLY A 169 -1.15 4.02 -1.23
N ASP A 170 -2.33 4.47 -0.82
CA ASP A 170 -2.84 4.36 0.55
C ASP A 170 -4.38 4.48 0.65
N LEU A 171 -4.88 4.36 1.89
CA LEU A 171 -6.29 4.52 2.24
C LEU A 171 -6.82 5.93 1.92
N ASN A 172 -6.02 6.98 2.08
CA ASN A 172 -6.44 8.35 1.79
C ASN A 172 -6.63 8.60 0.28
N GLY A 173 -5.77 8.03 -0.56
CA GLY A 173 -5.89 8.07 -2.01
C GLY A 173 -7.12 7.31 -2.50
N ILE A 174 -7.45 6.18 -1.86
CA ILE A 174 -8.70 5.45 -2.11
C ILE A 174 -9.90 6.32 -1.74
N LEU A 175 -9.92 6.93 -0.54
CA LEU A 175 -10.99 7.81 -0.10
C LEU A 175 -11.17 9.02 -1.02
N ALA A 176 -10.08 9.64 -1.47
CA ALA A 176 -10.09 10.77 -2.40
C ALA A 176 -10.65 10.38 -3.78
N ALA A 177 -10.31 9.18 -4.29
CA ALA A 177 -10.82 8.69 -5.56
C ALA A 177 -12.32 8.34 -5.51
N LEU A 178 -12.80 7.89 -4.36
CA LEU A 178 -14.17 7.43 -4.15
C LEU A 178 -15.17 8.56 -3.85
N GLY A 179 -14.70 9.67 -3.27
CA GLY A 179 -15.53 10.82 -2.91
C GLY A 179 -16.62 10.51 -1.86
N SER A 180 -17.71 11.28 -1.87
CA SER A 180 -18.78 11.26 -0.87
C SER A 180 -19.81 10.13 -1.03
N ARG A 181 -19.58 9.17 -1.93
CA ARG A 181 -20.56 8.13 -2.28
C ARG A 181 -20.36 6.81 -1.53
N VAL A 182 -19.33 6.73 -0.70
CA VAL A 182 -18.95 5.51 0.01
C VAL A 182 -19.47 5.57 1.44
N ALA A 183 -19.80 4.41 2.00
CA ALA A 183 -20.23 4.21 3.37
C ALA A 183 -19.08 3.73 4.26
N LEU A 184 -18.30 2.78 3.74
CA LEU A 184 -17.30 2.04 4.47
C LEU A 184 -16.19 1.57 3.52
N VAL A 185 -14.94 1.83 3.89
CA VAL A 185 -13.76 1.26 3.24
C VAL A 185 -13.05 0.35 4.23
N ILE A 186 -12.68 -0.87 3.81
CA ILE A 186 -11.80 -1.75 4.56
C ILE A 186 -10.54 -2.01 3.74
N ALA A 187 -9.39 -1.54 4.20
CA ALA A 187 -8.13 -1.61 3.46
C ALA A 187 -6.93 -1.84 4.39
N PRO A 188 -5.82 -2.41 3.90
CA PRO A 188 -4.58 -2.44 4.66
C PRO A 188 -3.93 -1.05 4.76
N ASP A 189 -3.21 -0.77 5.84
CA ASP A 189 -2.25 0.34 5.92
C ASP A 189 -0.88 -0.04 5.32
N HIS A 190 0.06 0.89 5.37
CA HIS A 190 1.43 0.71 4.86
C HIS A 190 2.20 -0.41 5.58
N SER A 191 1.75 -0.81 6.77
CA SER A 191 2.33 -1.90 7.55
C SER A 191 1.59 -3.24 7.36
N GLY A 192 0.52 -3.26 6.55
CA GLY A 192 -0.29 -4.44 6.27
C GLY A 192 -1.37 -4.73 7.31
N HIS A 193 -1.61 -3.85 8.29
CA HIS A 193 -2.74 -3.97 9.21
C HIS A 193 -4.01 -3.50 8.54
N MET A 194 -5.12 -4.22 8.73
CA MET A 194 -6.40 -3.84 8.15
C MET A 194 -7.05 -2.75 8.99
N HIS A 195 -7.64 -1.75 8.31
CA HIS A 195 -8.41 -0.68 8.93
C HIS A 195 -9.77 -0.55 8.25
N ALA A 196 -10.77 -0.16 9.03
CA ALA A 196 -12.06 0.27 8.55
C ALA A 196 -12.18 1.79 8.69
N VAL A 197 -12.76 2.45 7.69
CA VAL A 197 -13.04 3.88 7.71
C VAL A 197 -14.48 4.10 7.29
N ALA A 198 -15.26 4.75 8.17
CA ALA A 198 -16.54 5.32 7.77
C ALA A 198 -16.32 6.66 7.09
N THR A 199 -16.92 6.83 5.93
CA THR A 199 -16.93 8.10 5.18
C THR A 199 -18.16 8.93 5.53
N THR A 200 -18.33 10.08 4.88
CA THR A 200 -19.44 10.98 5.15
C THR A 200 -20.80 10.34 4.88
N GLY A 201 -21.74 10.56 5.79
CA GLY A 201 -23.17 10.28 5.57
C GLY A 201 -23.72 9.00 6.19
N LEU A 202 -22.90 8.11 6.76
CA LEU A 202 -23.39 6.85 7.32
C LEU A 202 -22.85 6.53 8.71
N ALA A 203 -23.76 6.17 9.61
CA ALA A 203 -23.43 5.64 10.93
C ALA A 203 -22.95 4.19 10.76
N ALA A 204 -21.65 3.99 10.85
CA ALA A 204 -21.06 2.66 10.95
C ALA A 204 -20.69 2.35 12.40
N GLN A 205 -20.76 1.07 12.77
CA GLN A 205 -20.29 0.60 14.06
C GLN A 205 -19.33 -0.56 13.88
N LEU A 206 -18.27 -0.55 14.67
CA LEU A 206 -17.31 -1.63 14.84
C LEU A 206 -17.57 -2.30 16.18
N ASN A 207 -17.97 -3.57 16.16
CA ASN A 207 -18.35 -4.33 17.36
C ASN A 207 -19.34 -3.54 18.24
N ARG A 208 -20.36 -2.92 17.62
CA ARG A 208 -21.38 -2.05 18.24
C ARG A 208 -20.88 -0.70 18.77
N ARG A 209 -19.58 -0.40 18.69
CA ARG A 209 -19.04 0.92 18.97
C ARG A 209 -19.12 1.77 17.70
N GLN A 210 -19.70 2.95 17.79
CA GLN A 210 -19.70 3.90 16.67
C GLN A 210 -18.27 4.27 16.28
N ILE A 211 -17.99 4.24 14.97
CA ILE A 211 -16.69 4.68 14.44
C ILE A 211 -16.78 6.12 13.96
N GLY A 212 -15.71 6.88 14.19
CA GLY A 212 -15.62 8.28 13.78
C GLY A 212 -15.58 8.44 12.26
N GLN A 213 -16.17 9.50 11.74
CA GLN A 213 -16.06 9.83 10.32
C GLN A 213 -14.61 10.14 9.96
N ASN A 214 -14.14 9.55 8.87
CA ASN A 214 -12.77 9.66 8.37
C ASN A 214 -11.69 9.33 9.42
N GLN A 215 -12.06 8.56 10.45
CA GLN A 215 -11.12 8.05 11.45
C GLN A 215 -10.87 6.57 11.18
N PRO A 216 -9.64 6.20 10.78
CA PRO A 216 -9.27 4.80 10.60
C PRO A 216 -9.33 4.05 11.93
N GLU A 217 -10.02 2.92 11.91
CA GLU A 217 -10.18 2.04 13.06
C GLU A 217 -9.55 0.69 12.74
N PRO A 218 -8.63 0.18 13.56
CA PRO A 218 -7.99 -1.09 13.30
C PRO A 218 -9.01 -2.22 13.34
N VAL A 219 -8.94 -3.11 12.37
CA VAL A 219 -9.81 -4.29 12.29
C VAL A 219 -9.02 -5.57 12.16
N ALA A 220 -9.55 -6.62 12.78
CA ALA A 220 -8.94 -7.93 12.83
C ALA A 220 -10.00 -9.03 12.65
N HIS A 221 -9.54 -10.27 12.69
CA HIS A 221 -10.42 -11.43 12.77
C HIS A 221 -11.47 -11.30 13.89
N GLY A 222 -12.69 -11.78 13.65
CA GLY A 222 -13.76 -11.82 14.65
C GLY A 222 -14.51 -10.49 14.81
N VAL A 223 -14.23 -9.52 13.95
CA VAL A 223 -14.90 -8.22 13.96
C VAL A 223 -16.25 -8.29 13.24
N LEU A 224 -17.25 -7.61 13.82
CA LEU A 224 -18.52 -7.24 13.18
C LEU A 224 -18.50 -5.75 12.85
N LEU A 225 -18.72 -5.43 11.58
CA LEU A 225 -19.00 -4.07 11.11
C LEU A 225 -20.47 -3.97 10.71
N THR A 226 -21.20 -3.02 11.27
CA THR A 226 -22.59 -2.72 10.88
C THR A 226 -22.67 -1.33 10.26
N PHE A 227 -23.54 -1.17 9.28
CA PHE A 227 -23.78 0.09 8.56
C PHE A 227 -25.19 0.06 7.96
N GLU A 228 -25.66 1.19 7.44
CA GLU A 228 -26.98 1.23 6.79
C GLU A 228 -27.02 0.32 5.56
N GLY A 229 -27.94 -0.64 5.57
CA GLY A 229 -28.12 -1.61 4.48
C GLY A 229 -27.41 -2.96 4.69
N GLY A 230 -26.63 -3.15 5.77
CA GLY A 230 -26.09 -4.48 6.05
C GLY A 230 -25.07 -4.59 7.17
N HIS A 231 -24.42 -5.75 7.21
CA HIS A 231 -23.31 -6.02 8.11
C HIS A 231 -22.24 -6.85 7.43
N LEU A 232 -21.05 -6.82 8.02
CA LEU A 232 -19.86 -7.45 7.52
C LEU A 232 -19.11 -8.14 8.66
N HIS A 233 -18.67 -9.36 8.40
CA HIS A 233 -17.81 -10.14 9.26
C HIS A 233 -16.42 -10.28 8.67
N LEU A 234 -15.40 -10.02 9.48
CA LEU A 234 -14.01 -10.28 9.12
C LEU A 234 -13.58 -11.63 9.70
N ILE A 235 -13.36 -12.59 8.82
CA ILE A 235 -13.07 -13.98 9.17
C ILE A 235 -11.69 -14.33 8.63
N ARG A 236 -10.97 -15.19 9.36
CA ARG A 236 -9.66 -15.65 8.94
C ARG A 236 -9.84 -16.88 8.04
N ALA A 237 -9.18 -16.93 6.89
CA ALA A 237 -9.12 -18.08 6.01
C ALA A 237 -8.62 -19.31 6.79
N GLY A 238 -9.33 -20.43 6.70
CA GLY A 238 -9.00 -21.65 7.45
C GLY A 238 -9.24 -21.56 8.96
N ALA A 239 -10.01 -20.57 9.44
CA ALA A 239 -10.55 -20.62 10.79
C ALA A 239 -11.78 -21.53 10.79
N ASP A 240 -11.54 -22.84 10.84
CA ASP A 240 -12.52 -23.88 10.51
C ASP A 240 -13.71 -23.98 11.49
N ARG A 241 -13.73 -23.17 12.57
CA ARG A 241 -14.79 -23.15 13.58
C ARG A 241 -14.89 -21.76 14.21
N GLN A 242 -15.80 -20.95 13.71
CA GLN A 242 -16.26 -19.76 14.43
C GLN A 242 -17.62 -20.01 15.06
N LEU A 243 -17.84 -19.42 16.23
CA LEU A 243 -19.16 -19.37 16.84
C LEU A 243 -19.75 -17.99 16.64
N ALA A 244 -21.00 -17.94 16.26
CA ALA A 244 -21.73 -16.69 16.14
C ALA A 244 -22.91 -16.67 17.10
N CYS A 245 -23.22 -15.49 17.61
CA CYS A 245 -24.34 -15.33 18.52
C CYS A 245 -25.66 -15.69 17.83
N VAL A 246 -26.48 -16.54 18.45
CA VAL A 246 -27.76 -16.96 17.86
C VAL A 246 -28.88 -15.91 17.96
N ASN A 247 -28.57 -14.76 18.57
CA ASN A 247 -29.44 -13.60 18.59
C ASN A 247 -29.25 -12.79 17.30
N ASP A 248 -30.29 -12.66 16.49
CA ASP A 248 -30.29 -11.93 15.22
C ASP A 248 -30.00 -10.43 15.36
N THR A 249 -30.19 -9.88 16.56
CA THR A 249 -29.83 -8.50 16.88
C THR A 249 -28.37 -8.37 17.33
N CYS A 250 -27.73 -9.47 17.73
CA CYS A 250 -26.35 -9.45 18.22
C CYS A 250 -25.34 -9.68 17.13
N LEU A 251 -25.48 -10.78 16.39
CA LEU A 251 -24.63 -11.14 15.25
C LEU A 251 -23.12 -11.27 15.56
N MET A 252 -22.67 -11.01 16.78
CA MET A 252 -21.25 -11.01 17.13
C MET A 252 -20.60 -12.38 16.93
N LEU A 253 -19.42 -12.37 16.30
CA LEU A 253 -18.52 -13.53 16.27
C LEU A 253 -17.82 -13.66 17.61
N ASN A 254 -17.61 -14.90 18.05
CA ASN A 254 -16.93 -15.26 19.27
C ASN A 254 -15.91 -16.36 18.95
N ASP A 255 -14.80 -16.34 19.67
CA ASP A 255 -13.83 -17.44 19.62
C ASP A 255 -14.52 -18.73 20.05
N TYR A 256 -14.21 -19.84 19.36
CA TYR A 256 -14.81 -21.13 19.65
C TYR A 256 -14.41 -21.62 21.06
N LYS A 257 -15.32 -21.46 22.02
CA LYS A 257 -15.25 -22.08 23.35
C LYS A 257 -16.56 -22.84 23.60
N PRO A 258 -16.54 -24.19 23.55
CA PRO A 258 -17.73 -25.00 23.77
C PRO A 258 -18.47 -24.62 25.05
N GLY A 259 -19.80 -24.48 24.97
CA GLY A 259 -20.67 -24.22 26.13
C GLY A 259 -20.78 -22.76 26.60
N GLN A 260 -20.17 -21.80 25.89
CA GLN A 260 -20.25 -20.38 26.26
C GLN A 260 -21.45 -19.65 25.64
N ASN A 261 -21.89 -18.61 26.35
CA ASN A 261 -22.81 -17.60 25.84
C ASN A 261 -22.02 -16.45 25.21
N CYS A 262 -22.66 -15.70 24.30
CA CYS A 262 -22.11 -14.51 23.69
C CYS A 262 -21.73 -13.49 24.76
N VAL A 263 -20.46 -13.05 24.77
CA VAL A 263 -19.96 -12.09 25.76
C VAL A 263 -20.69 -10.73 25.70
N TYR A 264 -21.33 -10.43 24.58
CA TYR A 264 -21.99 -9.14 24.34
C TYR A 264 -23.48 -9.11 24.70
N CYS A 265 -24.16 -10.26 24.75
CA CYS A 265 -25.61 -10.28 25.02
C CYS A 265 -26.10 -11.50 25.82
N GLY A 266 -25.21 -12.40 26.23
CA GLY A 266 -25.55 -13.56 27.05
C GLY A 266 -26.35 -14.66 26.33
N THR A 267 -26.65 -14.53 25.05
CA THR A 267 -27.37 -15.55 24.28
C THR A 267 -26.44 -16.68 23.86
N ARG A 268 -26.97 -17.90 23.71
CA ARG A 268 -26.21 -19.08 23.28
C ARG A 268 -25.46 -18.84 21.96
N LEU A 269 -24.30 -19.46 21.84
CA LEU A 269 -23.52 -19.47 20.61
C LEU A 269 -23.92 -20.64 19.70
N GLY A 270 -23.94 -20.41 18.40
CA GLY A 270 -24.16 -21.42 17.37
C GLY A 270 -23.00 -21.46 16.39
N ASP A 271 -22.90 -22.50 15.58
CA ASP A 271 -21.88 -22.60 14.55
C ASP A 271 -22.08 -21.48 13.51
N ALA A 272 -21.07 -20.61 13.39
CA ALA A 272 -21.09 -19.55 12.40
C ALA A 272 -21.20 -20.12 10.98
N HIS A 273 -20.62 -21.30 10.73
CA HIS A 273 -20.62 -21.93 9.43
C HIS A 273 -22.04 -22.13 8.89
N THR A 274 -22.89 -22.68 9.75
CA THR A 274 -24.29 -23.00 9.44
C THR A 274 -25.21 -21.78 9.34
N ARG A 275 -24.83 -20.64 9.91
CA ARG A 275 -25.73 -19.47 10.05
C ARG A 275 -25.36 -18.28 9.19
N PHE A 276 -24.06 -18.05 9.03
CA PHE A 276 -23.51 -16.89 8.34
C PHE A 276 -22.72 -17.28 7.09
N ILE A 277 -21.96 -18.38 7.16
CA ILE A 277 -20.85 -18.65 6.25
C ILE A 277 -21.24 -19.44 5.01
N GLY A 278 -22.31 -20.26 5.04
CA GLY A 278 -22.86 -20.95 3.86
C GLY A 278 -21.89 -21.96 3.23
#